data_AF-A0A7S0UM52-F1
#
_entry.id   AF-A0A7S0UM52-F1
#
_cell.length_a   1.000
_cell.length_b   1.000
_cell.length_c   1.000
_cell.angle_alpha   90.00
_cell.angle_beta   90.00
_cell.angle_gamma   90.00
#
_symmetry.space_group_name_H-M   'P 1'
#
loop_
_entity.id
_entity.type
_entity.pdbx_description
1 polymer ?
#
loop_
_entity_poly.entity_id
_entity_poly.type
_entity_poly.pdbx_seq_one_letter_code
_entity_poly.pdbx_strand_id
1 'polypeptide(L)'
;GSLRYWFMSRLRYMTWILPSFIAFSTNQSFSSFRFVSGFKSRIPHSRTNISVPRINSSKMAQSSCAAGSDLASVADFVRSVKGDVIATLSSDEAKPSALPNLIIGNEAGDADSILSAIGLAYVKALQASTDGHDRNKLFVPVVSIPAENLKVQRPETTFLLSDCAGMENVKADVNDLIAIDQHDLLPKQATLTLTDHNFFRGKAGFDWVVTEIVDHHSDEGKHSDTCPSSKRNIAFEDSKALVASTTTLVAEEFYATAGTDKIPPSLAILLLGTMLIDSINMSPKAGKGTPRDAAMIQKIMDDTDWAQLNLPDEI
;
A
#
# COMPACT_ATOMS: atom_id res chain seq x y z
N GLY A 1 -2.17 -3.66 -23.85
CA GLY A 1 -1.25 -4.49 -24.66
C GLY A 1 0.19 -4.04 -24.48
N SER A 2 0.56 -2.88 -25.02
CA SER A 2 1.94 -2.36 -25.01
C SER A 2 2.44 -1.93 -23.63
N LEU A 3 1.63 -1.25 -22.80
CA LEU A 3 2.06 -0.77 -21.48
C LEU A 3 2.39 -1.91 -20.48
N ARG A 4 1.64 -3.02 -20.53
CA ARG A 4 1.91 -4.22 -19.69
C ARG A 4 3.24 -4.89 -20.06
N TYR A 5 3.52 -5.05 -21.35
CA TYR A 5 4.83 -5.54 -21.82
C TYR A 5 5.94 -4.53 -21.52
N TRP A 6 5.67 -3.24 -21.61
CA TRP A 6 6.61 -2.17 -21.28
C TRP A 6 7.02 -2.24 -19.80
N PHE A 7 6.07 -2.33 -18.86
CA PHE A 7 6.36 -2.40 -17.44
C PHE A 7 7.10 -3.68 -17.05
N MET A 8 6.63 -4.86 -17.49
CA MET A 8 7.32 -6.14 -17.20
C MET A 8 8.70 -6.24 -17.88
N SER A 9 8.90 -5.63 -19.04
CA SER A 9 10.20 -5.64 -19.73
C SER A 9 11.20 -4.63 -19.15
N ARG A 10 10.74 -3.51 -18.59
CA ARG A 10 11.62 -2.50 -17.97
C ARG A 10 11.86 -2.70 -16.47
N LEU A 11 10.94 -3.32 -15.72
CA LEU A 11 11.28 -3.77 -14.36
C LEU A 11 12.34 -4.89 -14.38
N ARG A 12 12.38 -5.69 -15.44
CA ARG A 12 13.55 -6.56 -15.70
C ARG A 12 14.84 -5.75 -15.70
N TYR A 13 14.89 -4.57 -16.32
CA TYR A 13 16.09 -3.71 -16.26
C TYR A 13 16.40 -3.25 -14.83
N MET A 14 15.41 -2.87 -14.02
CA MET A 14 15.66 -2.49 -12.61
C MET A 14 16.16 -3.66 -11.76
N THR A 15 15.60 -4.86 -11.92
CA THR A 15 16.08 -6.09 -11.23
C THR A 15 17.47 -6.55 -11.68
N TRP A 16 17.94 -6.12 -12.86
CA TRP A 16 19.29 -6.42 -13.37
C TRP A 16 20.34 -5.36 -13.02
N ILE A 17 19.94 -4.14 -12.66
CA ILE A 17 20.86 -3.03 -12.33
C ILE A 17 21.30 -3.05 -10.85
N LEU A 18 20.67 -3.88 -10.00
CA LEU A 18 21.04 -4.14 -8.60
C LEU A 18 21.11 -5.67 -8.39
N PRO A 19 22.17 -6.40 -8.81
CA PRO A 19 23.58 -6.12 -8.56
C PRO A 19 24.47 -6.28 -9.80
N SER A 20 25.29 -5.28 -10.09
CA SER A 20 26.43 -5.45 -11.00
C SER A 20 27.44 -6.41 -10.38
N PHE A 21 27.38 -7.71 -10.68
CA PHE A 21 28.53 -8.60 -10.90
C PHE A 21 28.05 -9.97 -11.45
N ILE A 22 28.62 -10.34 -12.62
CA ILE A 22 28.64 -11.67 -13.29
C ILE A 22 27.55 -11.97 -14.35
N ALA A 23 27.86 -11.55 -15.58
CA ALA A 23 28.02 -12.35 -16.82
C ALA A 23 27.00 -13.43 -17.29
N PHE A 24 26.59 -13.22 -18.56
CA PHE A 24 26.35 -14.16 -19.67
C PHE A 24 24.96 -14.81 -19.92
N SER A 25 24.47 -14.49 -21.13
CA SER A 25 23.93 -15.38 -22.17
C SER A 25 22.42 -15.69 -22.27
N THR A 26 21.81 -14.97 -23.22
CA THR A 26 20.96 -15.41 -24.36
C THR A 26 19.60 -16.11 -24.19
N ASN A 27 18.62 -15.48 -24.86
CA ASN A 27 17.53 -16.03 -25.69
C ASN A 27 16.59 -17.10 -25.11
N GLN A 28 15.28 -16.77 -25.01
CA GLN A 28 14.31 -17.19 -26.04
C GLN A 28 12.89 -16.60 -25.80
N SER A 29 12.21 -16.41 -26.93
CA SER A 29 10.84 -15.94 -27.16
C SER A 29 9.77 -16.80 -26.48
N PHE A 30 8.70 -16.19 -25.99
CA PHE A 30 7.41 -16.87 -25.78
C PHE A 30 6.25 -16.06 -26.35
N SER A 31 5.68 -16.62 -27.41
CA SER A 31 4.41 -16.23 -28.01
C SER A 31 3.25 -17.00 -27.39
N SER A 32 2.13 -16.29 -27.24
CA SER A 32 0.74 -16.76 -27.29
C SER A 32 0.19 -17.66 -26.16
N PHE A 33 -0.69 -17.06 -25.33
CA PHE A 33 -1.85 -17.74 -24.76
C PHE A 33 -3.12 -17.05 -25.28
N ARG A 34 -4.01 -17.81 -25.93
CA ARG A 34 -5.40 -17.44 -26.23
C ARG A 34 -6.30 -18.02 -25.15
N PHE A 35 -7.21 -17.23 -24.60
CA PHE A 35 -8.31 -17.73 -23.77
C PHE A 35 -9.65 -17.53 -24.46
N VAL A 36 -10.47 -18.57 -24.40
CA VAL A 36 -11.81 -18.70 -24.97
C VAL A 36 -12.81 -18.02 -24.03
N SER A 37 -13.64 -17.15 -24.58
CA SER A 37 -14.72 -16.46 -23.87
C SER A 37 -16.04 -17.24 -23.98
N GLY A 38 -16.83 -17.19 -22.91
CA GLY A 38 -18.24 -17.54 -22.96
C GLY A 38 -18.79 -17.90 -21.59
N PHE A 39 -19.63 -17.04 -21.01
CA PHE A 39 -21.04 -17.36 -20.70
C PHE A 39 -21.73 -16.12 -20.10
N LYS A 40 -22.93 -15.81 -20.63
CA LYS A 40 -23.84 -14.74 -20.19
C LYS A 40 -25.02 -15.37 -19.44
N SER A 41 -25.48 -14.77 -18.34
CA SER A 41 -26.90 -14.76 -17.92
C SER A 41 -27.11 -13.71 -16.81
N ARG A 42 -27.78 -12.59 -17.08
CA ARG A 42 -29.23 -12.30 -16.91
C ARG A 42 -29.73 -12.22 -15.45
N ILE A 43 -30.03 -10.99 -15.07
CA ILE A 43 -30.67 -10.50 -13.83
C ILE A 43 -32.20 -10.49 -14.00
N PRO A 44 -32.98 -10.69 -12.92
CA PRO A 44 -34.31 -10.11 -12.80
C PRO A 44 -34.41 -9.05 -11.69
N HIS A 45 -35.07 -7.94 -12.02
CA HIS A 45 -35.44 -6.85 -11.12
C HIS A 45 -36.69 -7.19 -10.28
N SER A 46 -36.71 -6.77 -9.03
CA SER A 46 -37.97 -6.46 -8.32
C SER A 46 -37.88 -5.11 -7.62
N ARG A 47 -38.80 -4.20 -7.97
CA ARG A 47 -38.96 -2.88 -7.36
C ARG A 47 -39.77 -2.99 -6.07
N THR A 48 -39.32 -2.34 -5.01
CA THR A 48 -40.15 -1.98 -3.86
C THR A 48 -39.89 -0.52 -3.50
N ASN A 49 -40.96 0.29 -3.57
CA ASN A 49 -40.98 1.69 -3.17
C ASN A 49 -40.98 1.77 -1.64
N ILE A 50 -40.01 2.47 -1.06
CA ILE A 50 -40.03 2.89 0.34
C ILE A 50 -39.75 4.40 0.39
N SER A 51 -40.68 5.14 0.98
CA SER A 51 -40.61 6.59 1.20
C SER A 51 -39.57 6.93 2.26
N VAL A 52 -38.59 7.77 1.90
CA VAL A 52 -37.52 8.24 2.79
C VAL A 52 -37.89 9.62 3.37
N PRO A 53 -37.72 9.88 4.68
CA PRO A 53 -37.95 11.19 5.27
C PRO A 53 -36.86 12.18 4.86
N ARG A 54 -37.26 13.43 4.67
CA ARG A 54 -36.41 14.55 4.23
C ARG A 54 -35.45 14.97 5.35
N ILE A 55 -34.17 14.56 5.26
CA ILE A 55 -33.09 15.04 6.12
C ILE A 55 -32.31 16.14 5.37
N ASN A 56 -32.02 17.25 6.06
CA ASN A 56 -31.31 18.42 5.53
C ASN A 56 -29.97 18.04 4.87
N SER A 57 -29.91 18.22 3.55
CA SER A 57 -28.87 17.71 2.64
C SER A 57 -27.65 18.62 2.44
N SER A 58 -27.57 19.78 3.11
CA SER A 58 -26.53 20.78 2.85
C SER A 58 -25.22 20.60 3.64
N LYS A 59 -25.20 19.85 4.76
CA LYS A 59 -23.98 19.56 5.53
C LYS A 59 -23.31 18.21 5.22
N MET A 60 -24.05 17.20 4.77
CA MET A 60 -23.46 15.90 4.36
C MET A 60 -22.72 15.98 3.02
N ALA A 61 -23.21 16.78 2.08
CA ALA A 61 -22.66 16.83 0.72
C ALA A 61 -21.24 17.40 0.65
N GLN A 62 -20.84 18.27 1.61
CA GLN A 62 -19.51 18.89 1.65
C GLN A 62 -18.43 17.97 2.26
N SER A 63 -18.81 17.06 3.16
CA SER A 63 -17.87 16.10 3.76
C SER A 63 -17.62 14.89 2.86
N SER A 64 -18.64 14.42 2.13
CA SER A 64 -18.49 13.28 1.22
C SER A 64 -17.71 13.62 -0.05
N CYS A 65 -17.75 14.87 -0.53
CA CYS A 65 -16.98 15.28 -1.70
C CYS A 65 -15.49 15.48 -1.39
N ALA A 66 -15.15 15.91 -0.16
CA ALA A 66 -13.76 16.05 0.30
C ALA A 66 -13.10 14.69 0.54
N ALA A 67 -13.79 13.76 1.20
CA ALA A 67 -13.28 12.38 1.36
C ALA A 67 -13.11 11.68 -0.01
N GLY A 68 -13.93 12.03 -1.00
CA GLY A 68 -13.84 11.50 -2.36
C GLY A 68 -12.67 12.03 -3.18
N SER A 69 -12.19 13.26 -2.91
CA SER A 69 -10.98 13.80 -3.55
C SER A 69 -9.70 13.29 -2.92
N ASP A 70 -9.68 13.13 -1.60
CA ASP A 70 -8.47 12.79 -0.85
C ASP A 70 -8.06 11.33 -1.09
N LEU A 71 -9.01 10.46 -1.43
CA LEU A 71 -8.77 9.07 -1.79
C LEU A 71 -8.73 8.84 -3.30
N ALA A 72 -8.69 9.89 -4.14
CA ALA A 72 -8.62 9.76 -5.59
C ALA A 72 -7.30 9.12 -6.07
N SER A 73 -6.20 9.37 -5.35
CA SER A 73 -4.90 8.77 -5.59
C SER A 73 -4.12 8.59 -4.29
N VAL A 74 -3.08 7.75 -4.30
CA VAL A 74 -2.17 7.61 -3.15
C VAL A 74 -1.48 8.95 -2.84
N ALA A 75 -1.15 9.74 -3.87
CA ALA A 75 -0.50 11.03 -3.71
C ALA A 75 -1.40 12.06 -2.98
N ASP A 76 -2.68 12.12 -3.34
CA ASP A 76 -3.64 13.00 -2.67
C ASP A 76 -3.88 12.55 -1.22
N PHE A 77 -3.95 11.23 -1.01
CA PHE A 77 -4.13 10.65 0.32
C PHE A 77 -3.02 11.02 1.28
N VAL A 78 -1.75 10.79 0.92
CA VAL A 78 -0.64 11.07 1.84
C VAL A 78 -0.51 12.57 2.16
N ARG A 79 -0.81 13.45 1.20
CA ARG A 79 -0.84 14.90 1.42
C ARG A 79 -1.95 15.30 2.38
N SER A 80 -3.15 14.75 2.17
CA SER A 80 -4.30 14.99 3.05
C SER A 80 -3.99 14.52 4.48
N VAL A 81 -3.52 13.28 4.64
CA VAL A 81 -3.13 12.72 5.95
C VAL A 81 -2.05 13.56 6.64
N LYS A 82 -1.02 14.00 5.92
CA LYS A 82 0.01 14.86 6.50
C LYS A 82 -0.57 16.21 6.96
N GLY A 83 -1.46 16.81 6.18
CA GLY A 83 -2.20 18.01 6.56
C GLY A 83 -3.02 17.81 7.83
N ASP A 84 -3.75 16.70 7.93
CA ASP A 84 -4.55 16.33 9.10
C ASP A 84 -3.69 16.10 10.35
N VAL A 85 -2.52 15.46 10.19
CA VAL A 85 -1.55 15.32 11.29
C VAL A 85 -1.07 16.69 11.77
N ILE A 86 -0.67 17.59 10.86
CA ILE A 86 -0.21 18.93 11.21
C ILE A 86 -1.33 19.71 11.93
N ALA A 87 -2.56 19.65 11.41
CA ALA A 87 -3.72 20.31 12.02
C ALA A 87 -4.02 19.76 13.42
N THR A 88 -3.94 18.44 13.59
CA THR A 88 -4.19 17.76 14.88
C THR A 88 -3.10 18.07 15.91
N LEU A 89 -1.84 18.19 15.49
CA LEU A 89 -0.73 18.51 16.38
C LEU A 89 -0.67 20.01 16.73
N SER A 90 -1.22 20.87 15.87
CA SER A 90 -1.27 22.33 16.08
C SER A 90 -2.50 22.80 16.87
N SER A 91 -3.51 21.95 17.05
CA SER A 91 -4.71 22.33 17.80
C SER A 91 -4.52 22.14 19.31
N ASP A 92 -4.85 23.17 20.07
CA ASP A 92 -4.94 23.10 21.54
C ASP A 92 -6.24 22.40 22.01
N GLU A 93 -7.05 21.89 21.08
CA GLU A 93 -8.33 21.26 21.40
C GLU A 93 -8.16 19.91 22.10
N ALA A 94 -9.20 19.54 22.86
CA ALA A 94 -9.25 18.29 23.60
C ALA A 94 -8.93 17.07 22.72
N LYS A 95 -8.20 16.11 23.31
CA LYS A 95 -7.75 14.83 22.73
C LYS A 95 -8.70 14.33 21.62
N PRO A 96 -8.19 13.97 20.42
CA PRO A 96 -9.02 13.43 19.35
C PRO A 96 -9.84 12.23 19.85
N SER A 97 -11.07 12.10 19.34
CA SER A 97 -12.03 11.07 19.77
C SER A 97 -11.52 9.62 19.62
N ALA A 98 -10.51 9.41 18.76
CA ALA A 98 -9.78 8.17 18.59
C ALA A 98 -8.28 8.47 18.42
N LEU A 99 -7.43 7.56 18.89
CA LEU A 99 -5.98 7.64 18.62
C LEU A 99 -5.72 7.39 17.12
N PRO A 100 -4.77 8.12 16.51
CA PRO A 100 -4.33 7.81 15.16
C PRO A 100 -3.71 6.41 15.11
N ASN A 101 -3.85 5.75 13.96
CA ASN A 101 -3.13 4.52 13.67
C ASN A 101 -1.93 4.82 12.79
N LEU A 102 -0.74 4.56 13.30
CA LEU A 102 0.48 4.62 12.51
C LEU A 102 0.69 3.27 11.83
N ILE A 103 1.00 3.26 10.54
CA ILE A 103 1.36 2.06 9.80
C ILE A 103 2.85 2.19 9.46
N ILE A 104 3.67 1.25 9.90
CA ILE A 104 5.13 1.35 9.76
C ILE A 104 5.78 0.03 9.33
N GLY A 105 6.70 0.14 8.37
CA GLY A 105 7.59 -0.93 7.91
C GLY A 105 8.73 -1.24 8.88
N ASN A 106 9.59 -2.18 8.52
CA ASN A 106 10.78 -2.54 9.31
C ASN A 106 11.88 -1.47 9.21
N GLU A 107 12.90 -1.54 10.07
CA GLU A 107 13.99 -0.57 10.13
C GLU A 107 14.95 -0.58 8.92
N ALA A 108 14.90 -1.62 8.08
CA ALA A 108 15.65 -1.63 6.83
C ALA A 108 15.03 -0.62 5.85
N GLY A 109 13.71 -0.41 5.88
CA GLY A 109 13.02 0.59 5.07
C GLY A 109 13.31 0.42 3.57
N ASP A 110 13.32 -0.81 3.09
CA ASP A 110 13.30 -1.11 1.67
C ASP A 110 11.92 -0.83 1.05
N ALA A 111 11.78 -1.12 -0.24
CA ALA A 111 10.53 -0.88 -0.96
C ALA A 111 9.34 -1.64 -0.35
N ASP A 112 9.55 -2.85 0.16
CA ASP A 112 8.47 -3.64 0.77
C ASP A 112 7.98 -2.99 2.06
N SER A 113 8.89 -2.64 2.96
CA SER A 113 8.57 -1.92 4.18
C SER A 113 7.85 -0.60 3.96
N ILE A 114 8.33 0.24 3.04
CA ILE A 114 7.77 1.59 2.83
C ILE A 114 6.45 1.52 2.07
N LEU A 115 6.38 0.74 0.98
CA LEU A 115 5.22 0.73 0.10
C LEU A 115 4.10 -0.15 0.63
N SER A 116 4.39 -1.19 1.44
CA SER A 116 3.36 -1.89 2.20
C SER A 116 2.70 -0.98 3.24
N ALA A 117 3.47 -0.13 3.95
CA ALA A 117 2.92 0.80 4.92
C ALA A 117 2.01 1.86 4.27
N ILE A 118 2.46 2.48 3.18
CA ILE A 118 1.68 3.45 2.40
C ILE A 118 0.43 2.79 1.83
N GLY A 119 0.59 1.63 1.18
CA GLY A 119 -0.52 0.91 0.55
C GLY A 119 -1.58 0.49 1.57
N LEU A 120 -1.16 -0.08 2.70
CA LEU A 120 -2.08 -0.54 3.73
C LEU A 120 -2.82 0.63 4.41
N ALA A 121 -2.14 1.75 4.67
CA ALA A 121 -2.79 2.95 5.20
C ALA A 121 -3.90 3.45 4.26
N TYR A 122 -3.62 3.48 2.96
CA TYR A 122 -4.58 3.88 1.93
C TYR A 122 -5.78 2.91 1.85
N VAL A 123 -5.52 1.59 1.86
CA VAL A 123 -6.57 0.55 1.86
C VAL A 123 -7.48 0.69 3.09
N LYS A 124 -6.91 0.92 4.28
CA LYS A 124 -7.70 1.10 5.51
C LYS A 124 -8.51 2.39 5.48
N ALA A 125 -7.98 3.46 4.91
CA ALA A 125 -8.74 4.71 4.72
C ALA A 125 -9.92 4.51 3.75
N LEU A 126 -9.73 3.75 2.67
CA LEU A 126 -10.83 3.36 1.78
C LEU A 126 -11.92 2.58 2.52
N GLN A 127 -11.55 1.57 3.30
CA GLN A 127 -12.49 0.77 4.11
C GLN A 127 -13.26 1.63 5.12
N ALA A 128 -12.56 2.54 5.82
CA ALA A 128 -13.19 3.43 6.79
C ALA A 128 -14.20 4.39 6.13
N SER A 129 -13.96 4.79 4.88
CA SER A 129 -14.87 5.63 4.11
C SER A 129 -16.18 4.90 3.73
N THR A 130 -16.12 3.59 3.46
CA THR A 130 -17.28 2.78 3.04
C THR A 130 -18.10 2.26 4.21
N ASP A 131 -17.46 1.78 5.27
CA ASP A 131 -18.12 0.97 6.31
C ASP A 131 -18.73 1.81 7.44
N GLY A 132 -18.43 3.12 7.45
CA GLY A 132 -19.05 4.10 8.35
C GLY A 132 -18.71 3.98 9.84
N HIS A 133 -18.07 2.89 10.27
CA HIS A 133 -17.71 2.60 11.66
C HIS A 133 -16.47 3.38 12.15
N ASP A 134 -15.51 3.69 11.26
CA ASP A 134 -14.21 4.26 11.60
C ASP A 134 -13.92 5.60 10.88
N ARG A 135 -14.96 6.36 10.49
CA ARG A 135 -14.80 7.61 9.68
C ARG A 135 -13.87 8.67 10.28
N ASN A 136 -13.61 8.62 11.58
CA ASN A 136 -12.78 9.61 12.28
C ASN A 136 -11.38 9.09 12.60
N LYS A 137 -11.04 7.86 12.21
CA LYS A 137 -9.74 7.27 12.50
C LYS A 137 -8.74 7.66 11.40
N LEU A 138 -7.64 8.29 11.81
CA LEU A 138 -6.57 8.68 10.90
C LEU A 138 -5.58 7.53 10.72
N PHE A 139 -5.32 7.13 9.48
CA PHE A 139 -4.35 6.10 9.10
C PHE A 139 -3.10 6.77 8.53
N VAL A 140 -2.02 6.80 9.30
CA VAL A 140 -0.80 7.55 9.00
C VAL A 140 0.30 6.59 8.56
N PRO A 141 0.66 6.54 7.27
CA PRO A 141 1.84 5.79 6.85
C PRO A 141 3.11 6.51 7.31
N VAL A 142 4.01 5.78 7.96
CA VAL A 142 5.29 6.28 8.46
C VAL A 142 6.42 5.60 7.71
N VAL A 143 7.31 6.40 7.11
CA VAL A 143 8.57 5.91 6.54
C VAL A 143 9.50 5.56 7.70
N SER A 144 9.87 4.29 7.81
CA SER A 144 10.62 3.71 8.95
C SER A 144 12.10 4.12 9.01
N ILE A 145 12.58 4.87 8.02
CA ILE A 145 13.94 5.41 7.92
C ILE A 145 13.92 6.95 7.89
N PRO A 146 15.05 7.60 8.22
CA PRO A 146 15.18 9.06 8.07
C PRO A 146 14.81 9.56 6.68
N ALA A 147 14.19 10.74 6.59
CA ALA A 147 13.73 11.30 5.31
C ALA A 147 14.85 11.38 4.25
N GLU A 148 16.05 11.79 4.65
CA GLU A 148 17.22 11.87 3.75
C GLU A 148 17.68 10.48 3.25
N ASN A 149 17.47 9.41 4.04
CA ASN A 149 17.84 8.07 3.62
C ASN A 149 16.92 7.52 2.53
N LEU A 150 15.63 7.90 2.51
CA LEU A 150 14.73 7.56 1.41
C LEU A 150 15.26 8.08 0.07
N LYS A 151 15.71 9.35 0.05
CA LYS A 151 16.25 9.99 -1.16
C LYS A 151 17.55 9.33 -1.64
N VAL A 152 18.47 9.04 -0.73
CA VAL A 152 19.85 8.63 -1.09
C VAL A 152 20.01 7.13 -1.22
N GLN A 153 19.24 6.34 -0.47
CA GLN A 153 19.47 4.90 -0.32
C GLN A 153 18.37 4.03 -0.94
N ARG A 154 17.23 4.61 -1.34
CA ARG A 154 16.07 3.87 -1.88
C ARG A 154 15.64 4.44 -3.24
N PRO A 155 16.51 4.39 -4.27
CA PRO A 155 16.19 4.90 -5.60
C PRO A 155 15.02 4.16 -6.25
N GLU A 156 14.86 2.86 -6.00
CA GLU A 156 13.75 2.05 -6.50
C GLU A 156 12.42 2.49 -5.88
N THR A 157 12.40 2.72 -4.56
CA THR A 157 11.22 3.23 -3.84
C THR A 157 10.87 4.63 -4.30
N THR A 158 11.88 5.50 -4.44
CA THR A 158 11.70 6.87 -4.93
C THR A 158 11.12 6.86 -6.33
N PHE A 159 11.66 6.06 -7.25
CA PHE A 159 11.15 5.92 -8.61
C PHE A 159 9.68 5.48 -8.66
N LEU A 160 9.30 4.49 -7.85
CA LEU A 160 7.91 4.02 -7.78
C LEU A 160 6.98 5.13 -7.26
N LEU A 161 7.37 5.86 -6.22
CA LEU A 161 6.58 6.96 -5.66
C LEU A 161 6.45 8.14 -6.62
N SER A 162 7.58 8.68 -7.10
CA SER A 162 7.59 9.91 -7.87
C SER A 162 7.23 9.70 -9.33
N ASP A 163 7.93 8.80 -10.01
CA ASP A 163 7.85 8.66 -11.46
C ASP A 163 6.68 7.78 -11.89
N CYS A 164 6.23 6.87 -11.02
CA CYS A 164 5.14 5.97 -11.34
C CYS A 164 3.81 6.34 -10.68
N ALA A 165 3.81 6.76 -9.41
CA ALA A 165 2.60 7.06 -8.64
C ALA A 165 2.23 8.55 -8.56
N GLY A 166 3.01 9.44 -9.21
CA GLY A 166 2.70 10.87 -9.28
C GLY A 166 3.03 11.66 -8.00
N MET A 167 3.90 11.13 -7.14
CA MET A 167 4.34 11.81 -5.91
C MET A 167 5.62 12.61 -6.14
N GLU A 168 5.56 13.59 -7.05
CA GLU A 168 6.73 14.34 -7.54
C GLU A 168 7.55 15.01 -6.42
N ASN A 169 6.88 15.47 -5.35
CA ASN A 169 7.51 16.14 -4.20
C ASN A 169 8.43 15.24 -3.38
N VAL A 170 8.35 13.91 -3.54
CA VAL A 170 9.21 12.96 -2.82
C VAL A 170 10.68 13.14 -3.22
N LYS A 171 10.96 13.49 -4.49
CA LYS A 171 12.34 13.70 -4.98
C LYS A 171 13.05 14.89 -4.33
N ALA A 172 12.30 15.96 -4.04
CA ALA A 172 12.89 17.19 -3.52
C ALA A 172 13.06 17.13 -2.00
N ASP A 173 12.03 16.71 -1.27
CA ASP A 173 11.98 16.97 0.18
C ASP A 173 11.24 15.92 1.01
N VAL A 174 10.78 14.80 0.41
CA VAL A 174 9.89 13.85 1.12
C VAL A 174 8.66 14.57 1.70
N ASN A 175 8.31 15.73 1.14
CA ASN A 175 7.41 16.70 1.78
C ASN A 175 5.98 16.19 1.92
N ASP A 176 5.58 15.19 1.17
CA ASP A 176 4.24 14.62 1.23
C ASP A 176 4.15 13.43 2.22
N LEU A 177 5.28 12.93 2.72
CA LEU A 177 5.37 11.78 3.64
C LEU A 177 5.79 12.23 5.06
N ILE A 178 5.61 11.32 6.02
CA ILE A 178 6.09 11.46 7.40
C ILE A 178 7.16 10.41 7.65
N ALA A 179 8.37 10.85 7.97
CA ALA A 179 9.51 9.98 8.27
C ALA A 179 9.74 9.83 9.77
N ILE A 180 10.36 8.73 10.18
CA ILE A 180 10.55 8.36 11.59
C ILE A 180 11.36 9.38 12.40
N ASP A 181 12.18 10.20 11.75
CA ASP A 181 13.03 11.25 12.32
C ASP A 181 12.33 12.62 12.46
N GLN A 182 11.16 12.79 11.83
CA GLN A 182 10.32 14.00 11.93
C GLN A 182 9.46 13.95 13.22
N HIS A 183 10.13 13.99 14.38
CA HIS A 183 9.50 13.77 15.69
C HIS A 183 8.34 14.71 16.03
N ASP A 184 8.36 15.90 15.47
CA ASP A 184 7.36 16.96 15.54
C ASP A 184 6.11 16.68 14.69
N LEU A 185 6.19 15.74 13.75
CA LEU A 185 5.06 15.24 12.95
C LEU A 185 4.54 13.88 13.44
N LEU A 186 5.07 13.35 14.54
CA LEU A 186 4.69 12.05 15.08
C LEU A 186 3.81 12.19 16.33
N PRO A 187 2.59 11.61 16.35
CA PRO A 187 1.73 11.61 17.52
C PRO A 187 2.39 10.91 18.70
N LYS A 188 2.35 11.53 19.89
CA LYS A 188 2.94 10.96 21.11
C LYS A 188 2.22 9.71 21.61
N GLN A 189 0.92 9.58 21.33
CA GLN A 189 0.11 8.41 21.64
C GLN A 189 -0.56 7.93 20.34
N ALA A 190 -0.41 6.65 20.03
CA ALA A 190 -0.98 6.07 18.82
C ALA A 190 -1.17 4.55 18.93
N THR A 191 -2.06 4.02 18.10
CA THR A 191 -2.02 2.58 17.75
C THR A 191 -1.05 2.36 16.61
N LEU A 192 -0.50 1.15 16.50
CA LEU A 192 0.52 0.80 15.51
C LEU A 192 0.10 -0.47 14.76
N THR A 193 0.08 -0.39 13.43
CA THR A 193 0.05 -1.54 12.53
C THR A 193 1.47 -1.75 12.00
N LEU A 194 2.04 -2.93 12.22
CA LEU A 194 3.35 -3.29 11.67
C LEU A 194 3.18 -3.90 10.29
N THR A 195 3.97 -3.44 9.33
CA THR A 195 4.11 -4.08 8.03
C THR A 195 5.53 -4.60 7.85
N ASP A 196 5.68 -5.74 7.19
CA ASP A 196 7.00 -6.29 6.81
C ASP A 196 7.94 -6.61 8.00
N HIS A 197 7.36 -6.69 9.20
CA HIS A 197 7.94 -7.23 10.42
C HIS A 197 6.86 -7.46 11.47
N ASN A 198 7.20 -8.22 12.52
CA ASN A 198 6.28 -8.54 13.60
C ASN A 198 6.81 -8.18 15.00
N PHE A 199 7.93 -7.46 15.09
CA PHE A 199 8.51 -6.99 16.35
C PHE A 199 8.93 -5.52 16.37
N PHE A 200 8.07 -4.66 16.92
CA PHE A 200 8.44 -3.29 17.30
C PHE A 200 9.09 -3.21 18.69
N ARG A 201 10.25 -2.55 18.80
CA ARG A 201 11.01 -2.41 20.07
C ARG A 201 10.66 -1.16 20.89
N GLY A 202 9.76 -0.31 20.39
CA GLY A 202 9.44 0.98 21.01
C GLY A 202 10.25 2.15 20.44
N LYS A 203 9.73 3.36 20.61
CA LYS A 203 10.41 4.62 20.28
C LYS A 203 10.42 5.53 21.51
N ALA A 204 11.60 5.97 21.95
CA ALA A 204 11.74 6.75 23.17
C ALA A 204 10.91 8.04 23.13
N GLY A 205 10.09 8.27 24.17
CA GLY A 205 9.21 9.43 24.26
C GLY A 205 7.91 9.32 23.44
N PHE A 206 7.55 8.11 23.00
CA PHE A 206 6.31 7.80 22.31
C PHE A 206 5.64 6.58 22.96
N ASP A 207 4.32 6.65 23.13
CA ASP A 207 3.46 5.61 23.67
C ASP A 207 2.65 5.00 22.52
N TRP A 208 3.30 4.08 21.79
CA TRP A 208 2.73 3.41 20.64
C TRP A 208 2.43 1.96 20.95
N VAL A 209 1.20 1.53 20.65
CA VAL A 209 0.71 0.19 20.98
C VAL A 209 0.46 -0.59 19.71
N VAL A 210 1.13 -1.74 19.56
CA VAL A 210 0.95 -2.63 18.40
C VAL A 210 -0.41 -3.31 18.48
N THR A 211 -1.27 -3.06 17.50
CA THR A 211 -2.64 -3.60 17.45
C THR A 211 -2.92 -4.48 16.24
N GLU A 212 -2.04 -4.46 15.24
CA GLU A 212 -2.17 -5.24 14.00
C GLU A 212 -0.80 -5.51 13.40
N ILE A 213 -0.64 -6.66 12.74
CA ILE A 213 0.60 -7.09 12.09
C ILE A 213 0.24 -7.69 10.73
N VAL A 214 0.92 -7.22 9.68
CA VAL A 214 0.85 -7.73 8.30
C VAL A 214 2.27 -8.01 7.83
N ASP A 215 2.67 -9.28 7.81
CA ASP A 215 4.08 -9.65 7.64
C ASP A 215 4.20 -10.98 6.88
N HIS A 216 5.37 -11.23 6.31
CA HIS A 216 5.71 -12.49 5.63
C HIS A 216 6.97 -13.15 6.20
N HIS A 217 7.52 -12.63 7.30
CA HIS A 217 8.63 -13.23 8.04
C HIS A 217 8.17 -14.24 9.09
N SER A 218 9.13 -14.96 9.68
CA SER A 218 8.86 -15.84 10.83
C SER A 218 8.29 -15.04 12.00
N ASP A 219 7.19 -15.52 12.58
CA ASP A 219 6.57 -14.89 13.75
C ASP A 219 7.46 -15.03 14.99
N GLU A 220 7.83 -13.90 15.60
CA GLU A 220 8.61 -13.83 16.85
C GLU A 220 7.74 -13.97 18.11
N GLY A 221 6.41 -14.06 17.95
CA GLY A 221 5.47 -14.23 19.06
C GLY A 221 5.37 -13.01 19.98
N LYS A 222 5.71 -11.82 19.47
CA LYS A 222 5.67 -10.55 20.22
C LYS A 222 4.29 -9.89 20.16
N HIS A 223 4.03 -8.95 21.08
CA HIS A 223 2.79 -8.15 21.12
C HIS A 223 1.50 -8.96 21.29
N SER A 224 1.57 -10.15 21.90
CA SER A 224 0.40 -11.03 22.08
C SER A 224 -0.67 -10.46 23.02
N ASP A 225 -0.28 -9.53 23.89
CA ASP A 225 -1.13 -8.82 24.85
C ASP A 225 -1.89 -7.65 24.24
N THR A 226 -1.37 -7.06 23.16
CA THR A 226 -1.96 -5.87 22.51
C THR A 226 -2.49 -6.12 21.11
N CYS A 227 -1.98 -7.14 20.41
CA CYS A 227 -2.37 -7.52 19.06
C CYS A 227 -3.01 -8.92 19.07
N PRO A 228 -4.34 -9.04 18.97
CA PRO A 228 -5.02 -10.33 18.98
C PRO A 228 -4.67 -11.14 17.73
N SER A 229 -4.74 -12.48 17.81
CA SER A 229 -4.43 -13.38 16.68
C SER A 229 -5.24 -13.09 15.41
N SER A 230 -6.48 -12.60 15.55
CA SER A 230 -7.32 -12.19 14.41
C SER A 230 -6.83 -10.93 13.67
N LYS A 231 -5.86 -10.20 14.25
CA LYS A 231 -5.20 -9.03 13.67
C LYS A 231 -3.74 -9.30 13.32
N ARG A 232 -3.32 -10.57 13.31
CA ARG A 232 -1.98 -11.00 12.91
C ARG A 232 -2.07 -11.77 11.60
N ASN A 233 -1.91 -11.07 10.49
CA ASN A 233 -1.78 -11.66 9.16
C ASN A 233 -0.30 -11.90 8.86
N ILE A 234 0.23 -13.04 9.32
CA ILE A 234 1.63 -13.42 9.11
C ILE A 234 1.68 -14.58 8.12
N ALA A 235 2.12 -14.29 6.89
CA ALA A 235 2.18 -15.22 5.78
C ALA A 235 3.49 -16.01 5.78
N PHE A 236 3.73 -16.79 6.84
CA PHE A 236 4.91 -17.62 7.00
C PHE A 236 4.55 -18.94 7.68
N GLU A 237 4.95 -20.06 7.08
CA GLU A 237 4.68 -21.41 7.59
C GLU A 237 5.83 -22.35 7.21
N ASP A 238 6.10 -23.36 8.04
CA ASP A 238 7.12 -24.40 7.76
C ASP A 238 8.50 -23.83 7.35
N SER A 239 8.92 -22.77 8.04
CA SER A 239 10.19 -22.07 7.78
C SER A 239 10.28 -21.44 6.38
N LYS A 240 9.14 -21.09 5.77
CA LYS A 240 9.06 -20.47 4.45
C LYS A 240 8.02 -19.35 4.43
N ALA A 241 8.37 -18.25 3.76
CA ALA A 241 7.41 -17.22 3.43
C ALA A 241 6.37 -17.76 2.43
N LEU A 242 5.10 -17.46 2.66
CA LEU A 242 3.97 -17.83 1.80
C LEU A 242 3.69 -16.78 0.72
N VAL A 243 4.36 -15.63 0.81
CA VAL A 243 4.41 -14.55 -0.19
C VAL A 243 5.83 -14.01 -0.25
N ALA A 244 6.27 -13.57 -1.42
CA ALA A 244 7.59 -12.97 -1.59
C ALA A 244 7.64 -11.53 -1.06
N SER A 245 6.48 -10.85 -0.98
CA SER A 245 6.38 -9.45 -0.60
C SER A 245 5.18 -9.21 0.31
N THR A 246 5.33 -8.39 1.34
CA THR A 246 4.24 -7.90 2.19
C THR A 246 3.21 -7.12 1.37
N THR A 247 3.61 -6.44 0.29
CA THR A 247 2.65 -5.79 -0.63
C THR A 247 1.67 -6.75 -1.30
N THR A 248 1.96 -8.05 -1.37
CA THR A 248 0.98 -9.07 -1.78
C THR A 248 -0.16 -9.18 -0.79
N LEU A 249 0.12 -9.14 0.52
CA LEU A 249 -0.90 -9.19 1.56
C LEU A 249 -1.77 -7.92 1.55
N VAL A 250 -1.16 -6.77 1.26
CA VAL A 250 -1.89 -5.50 1.10
C VAL A 250 -2.84 -5.56 -0.09
N ALA A 251 -2.41 -6.14 -1.21
CA ALA A 251 -3.27 -6.34 -2.38
C ALA A 251 -4.43 -7.29 -2.08
N GLU A 252 -4.16 -8.39 -1.37
CA GLU A 252 -5.21 -9.32 -0.93
C GLU A 252 -6.21 -8.63 0.01
N GLU A 253 -5.75 -7.80 0.95
CA GLU A 253 -6.62 -7.03 1.85
C GLU A 253 -7.50 -6.05 1.06
N PHE A 254 -6.93 -5.34 0.07
CA PHE A 254 -7.70 -4.49 -0.83
C PHE A 254 -8.84 -5.26 -1.51
N TYR A 255 -8.53 -6.40 -2.14
CA TYR A 255 -9.55 -7.17 -2.87
C TYR A 255 -10.52 -7.94 -1.99
N ALA A 256 -10.18 -8.22 -0.73
CA ALA A 256 -11.07 -8.84 0.22
C ALA A 256 -12.15 -7.87 0.74
N THR A 257 -11.89 -6.57 0.71
CA THR A 257 -12.67 -5.57 1.46
C THR A 257 -13.22 -4.43 0.59
N ALA A 258 -12.50 -4.00 -0.44
CA ALA A 258 -12.96 -2.95 -1.33
C ALA A 258 -14.03 -3.51 -2.28
N GLY A 259 -15.29 -3.12 -2.06
CA GLY A 259 -16.39 -3.37 -3.00
C GLY A 259 -16.26 -2.65 -4.36
N THR A 260 -15.08 -2.13 -4.70
CA THR A 260 -14.75 -1.52 -5.98
C THR A 260 -14.04 -2.55 -6.85
N ASP A 261 -14.63 -2.90 -8.00
CA ASP A 261 -14.06 -3.87 -8.95
C ASP A 261 -12.68 -3.46 -9.53
N LYS A 262 -12.17 -2.26 -9.21
CA LYS A 262 -10.93 -1.71 -9.75
C LYS A 262 -10.04 -1.10 -8.68
N ILE A 263 -8.78 -1.51 -8.69
CA ILE A 263 -7.72 -0.92 -7.88
C ILE A 263 -7.33 0.47 -8.42
N PRO A 264 -7.17 1.49 -7.55
CA PRO A 264 -6.65 2.79 -7.95
C PRO A 264 -5.27 2.64 -8.63
N PRO A 265 -5.03 3.25 -9.80
CA PRO A 265 -3.79 2.99 -10.56
C PRO A 265 -2.50 3.36 -9.81
N SER A 266 -2.52 4.41 -9.00
CA SER A 266 -1.36 4.79 -8.15
C SER A 266 -1.09 3.77 -7.04
N LEU A 267 -2.10 3.14 -6.46
CA LEU A 267 -1.91 2.03 -5.52
C LEU A 267 -1.38 0.79 -6.26
N ALA A 268 -2.00 0.46 -7.39
CA ALA A 268 -1.64 -0.68 -8.21
C ALA A 268 -0.16 -0.70 -8.60
N ILE A 269 0.36 0.44 -9.06
CA ILE A 269 1.75 0.52 -9.52
C ILE A 269 2.77 0.38 -8.40
N LEU A 270 2.46 0.90 -7.20
CA LEU A 270 3.30 0.74 -6.02
C LEU A 270 3.34 -0.72 -5.58
N LEU A 271 2.18 -1.36 -5.39
CA LEU A 271 2.11 -2.76 -4.96
C LEU A 271 2.72 -3.70 -6.01
N LEU A 272 2.39 -3.50 -7.29
CA LEU A 272 2.92 -4.33 -8.36
C LEU A 272 4.45 -4.19 -8.50
N GLY A 273 4.97 -2.96 -8.44
CA GLY A 273 6.40 -2.70 -8.53
C GLY A 273 7.17 -3.43 -7.45
N THR A 274 6.74 -3.32 -6.21
CA THR A 274 7.36 -3.98 -5.06
C THR A 274 7.30 -5.50 -5.15
N MET A 275 6.11 -6.09 -5.41
CA MET A 275 5.98 -7.55 -5.59
C MET A 275 6.94 -8.10 -6.63
N LEU A 276 7.16 -7.37 -7.73
CA LEU A 276 8.09 -7.77 -8.78
C LEU A 276 9.56 -7.58 -8.38
N ILE A 277 9.90 -6.62 -7.52
CA ILE A 277 11.26 -6.48 -6.97
C ILE A 277 11.57 -7.69 -6.07
N ASP A 278 10.72 -7.98 -5.09
CA ASP A 278 11.00 -9.00 -4.07
C ASP A 278 10.94 -10.42 -4.64
N SER A 279 10.01 -10.67 -5.57
CA SER A 279 9.91 -11.94 -6.28
C SER A 279 10.95 -12.12 -7.40
N ILE A 280 11.79 -11.12 -7.65
CA ILE A 280 12.75 -11.08 -8.77
C ILE A 280 12.03 -11.37 -10.09
N ASN A 281 10.99 -10.59 -10.35
CA ASN A 281 10.09 -10.68 -11.50
C ASN A 281 9.57 -12.11 -11.72
N MET A 282 9.16 -12.78 -10.63
CA MET A 282 8.68 -14.17 -10.63
C MET A 282 9.65 -15.16 -11.33
N SER A 283 10.95 -14.91 -11.27
CA SER A 283 11.97 -15.74 -11.94
C SER A 283 11.99 -17.16 -11.38
N PRO A 284 11.74 -18.21 -12.21
CA PRO A 284 11.83 -19.60 -11.76
C PRO A 284 13.22 -19.97 -11.24
N LYS A 285 14.28 -19.32 -11.76
CA LYS A 285 15.66 -19.52 -11.32
C LYS A 285 15.90 -18.96 -9.91
N ALA A 286 15.27 -17.84 -9.58
CA ALA A 286 15.39 -17.23 -8.27
C ALA A 286 14.56 -17.96 -7.21
N GLY A 287 13.41 -18.51 -7.59
CA GLY A 287 12.56 -19.33 -6.72
C GLY A 287 11.94 -18.58 -5.54
N LYS A 288 11.93 -17.24 -5.56
CA LYS A 288 11.35 -16.41 -4.49
C LYS A 288 9.84 -16.25 -4.60
N GLY A 289 9.33 -16.03 -5.81
CA GLY A 289 7.90 -15.83 -6.04
C GLY A 289 7.05 -17.06 -5.71
N THR A 290 5.87 -16.81 -5.16
CA THR A 290 4.89 -17.80 -4.73
C THR A 290 3.64 -17.76 -5.62
N PRO A 291 2.76 -18.79 -5.56
CA PRO A 291 1.47 -18.74 -6.25
C PRO A 291 0.57 -17.57 -5.84
N ARG A 292 0.68 -17.07 -4.59
CA ARG A 292 -0.08 -15.91 -4.11
C ARG A 292 0.40 -14.62 -4.75
N ASP A 293 1.73 -14.43 -4.85
CA ASP A 293 2.31 -13.29 -5.57
C ASP A 293 1.85 -13.30 -7.04
N ALA A 294 1.94 -14.46 -7.71
CA ALA A 294 1.50 -14.62 -9.10
C ALA A 294 0.03 -14.24 -9.30
N ALA A 295 -0.84 -14.68 -8.38
CA ALA A 295 -2.27 -14.40 -8.42
C ALA A 295 -2.56 -12.90 -8.26
N MET A 296 -1.92 -12.23 -7.29
CA MET A 296 -2.12 -10.79 -7.07
C MET A 296 -1.50 -9.94 -8.17
N ILE A 297 -0.31 -10.30 -8.67
CA ILE A 297 0.31 -9.67 -9.84
C ILE A 297 -0.66 -9.72 -11.03
N GLN A 298 -1.21 -10.90 -11.34
CA GLN A 298 -2.14 -11.06 -12.45
C GLN A 298 -3.42 -10.24 -12.24
N LYS A 299 -3.99 -10.29 -11.05
CA LYS A 299 -5.22 -9.56 -10.72
C LYS A 299 -5.04 -8.05 -10.81
N ILE A 300 -3.97 -7.50 -10.24
CA ILE A 300 -3.65 -6.07 -10.37
C ILE A 300 -3.44 -5.70 -11.84
N MET A 301 -2.70 -6.49 -12.62
CA MET A 301 -2.54 -6.22 -14.04
C MET A 301 -3.86 -6.11 -14.78
N ASP A 302 -4.81 -6.99 -14.46
CA ASP A 302 -6.13 -7.07 -15.08
C ASP A 302 -7.07 -5.94 -14.69
N ASP A 303 -7.10 -5.58 -13.41
CA ASP A 303 -8.08 -4.63 -12.86
C ASP A 303 -7.61 -3.16 -12.96
N THR A 304 -6.32 -2.93 -13.20
CA THR A 304 -5.74 -1.58 -13.26
C THR A 304 -6.06 -0.85 -14.57
N ASP A 305 -6.55 0.38 -14.47
CA ASP A 305 -6.65 1.31 -15.60
C ASP A 305 -5.32 2.01 -15.86
N TRP A 306 -4.45 1.33 -16.61
CA TRP A 306 -3.11 1.78 -16.96
C TRP A 306 -3.05 3.11 -17.73
N ALA A 307 -4.15 3.55 -18.35
CA ALA A 307 -4.19 4.80 -19.10
C ALA A 307 -4.15 6.05 -18.20
N GLN A 308 -4.40 5.89 -16.90
CA GLN A 308 -4.35 6.99 -15.93
C GLN A 308 -2.96 7.20 -15.33
N LEU A 309 -1.99 6.33 -15.65
CA LEU A 309 -0.62 6.46 -15.20
C LEU A 309 0.22 7.14 -16.28
N ASN A 310 0.91 8.22 -15.89
CA ASN A 310 1.92 8.86 -16.73
C ASN A 310 3.28 8.23 -16.42
N LEU A 311 3.50 7.03 -16.94
CA LEU A 311 4.77 6.34 -16.78
C LEU A 311 5.82 7.01 -17.70
N PRO A 312 7.07 7.21 -17.23
CA PRO A 312 8.12 7.84 -18.04
C PRO A 312 8.39 6.99 -19.28
N ASP A 313 8.59 7.60 -20.46
CA ASP A 313 8.83 6.85 -21.71
C ASP A 313 10.13 6.01 -21.66
N GLU A 314 11.11 6.48 -20.86
CA GLU A 314 12.43 5.89 -20.63
C GLU A 314 12.81 5.95 -19.14
N ILE A 315 13.45 4.88 -18.65
CA ILE A 315 14.10 4.77 -17.33
C ILE A 315 15.60 4.73 -17.57
#